data_AF-A0A4Q3XWF3-F1
#
_entry.id   AF-A0A4Q3XWF3-F1
#
_cell.length_a   1.000
_cell.length_b   1.000
_cell.length_c   1.000
_cell.angle_alpha   90.00
_cell.angle_beta   90.00
_cell.angle_gamma   90.00
#
_symmetry.space_group_name_H-M   'P 1'
#
loop_
_entity.id
_entity.type
_entity.pdbx_description
1 polymer ?
#
loop_
_entity_poly.entity_id
_entity_poly.type
_entity_poly.pdbx_seq_one_letter_code
_entity_poly.pdbx_strand_id
1 'polypeptide(L)'
;MIARRKVAFLRLCAILRSIEADLDNFDAVRALNLGILKEILNDERHIRRLRGLVKDLNRRLKTERPARAEAQGLRKQTKRHEGAIKRYEGQLFIWRCIADGLVYAYISTFNAKHAYFETDTFGVKPSAGFIGGKDGLRHELGMLLSAIEHKVPAVLSDITN
;
A
#
# COMPACT_ATOMS: atom_id res chain seq x y z
N MET A 1 -11.06 -8.22 -9.59
CA MET A 1 -10.18 -7.43 -8.70
C MET A 1 -9.45 -8.32 -7.69
N ILE A 2 -10.14 -9.25 -7.00
CA ILE A 2 -9.52 -10.08 -5.95
C ILE A 2 -8.90 -11.40 -6.47
N ALA A 3 -9.29 -11.94 -7.63
CA ALA A 3 -8.95 -13.31 -8.04
C ALA A 3 -7.46 -13.70 -7.95
N ARG A 4 -6.53 -12.81 -8.33
CA ARG A 4 -5.08 -13.09 -8.30
C ARG A 4 -4.41 -12.79 -6.95
N ARG A 5 -5.06 -12.00 -6.10
CA ARG A 5 -4.58 -11.59 -4.76
C ARG A 5 -5.41 -12.21 -3.62
N LYS A 6 -6.37 -13.08 -3.95
CA LYS A 6 -7.33 -13.69 -3.02
C LYS A 6 -6.63 -14.42 -1.89
N VAL A 7 -5.57 -15.16 -2.20
CA VAL A 7 -4.80 -15.91 -1.20
C VAL A 7 -4.14 -14.96 -0.20
N ALA A 8 -3.46 -13.91 -0.68
CA ALA A 8 -2.84 -12.92 0.20
C ALA A 8 -3.88 -12.18 1.04
N PHE A 9 -4.99 -11.76 0.42
CA PHE A 9 -6.10 -11.10 1.11
C PHE A 9 -6.67 -11.96 2.25
N LEU A 10 -7.05 -13.20 1.94
CA LEU A 10 -7.60 -14.12 2.95
C LEU A 10 -6.61 -14.40 4.07
N ARG A 11 -5.32 -14.57 3.74
CA ARG A 11 -4.25 -14.74 4.74
C ARG A 11 -4.16 -13.55 5.68
N LEU A 12 -4.11 -12.32 5.15
CA LEU A 12 -3.97 -11.12 5.96
C LEU A 12 -5.23 -10.87 6.82
N CYS A 13 -6.42 -11.09 6.26
CA CYS A 13 -7.66 -11.03 7.04
C CYS A 13 -7.70 -12.09 8.15
N ALA A 14 -7.24 -13.32 7.89
CA ALA A 14 -7.18 -14.36 8.92
C ALA A 14 -6.24 -13.98 10.07
N ILE A 15 -5.08 -13.39 9.76
CA ILE A 15 -4.16 -12.86 10.77
C ILE A 15 -4.84 -11.75 11.58
N LEU A 16 -5.51 -10.80 10.92
CA LEU A 16 -6.25 -9.74 11.61
C LEU A 16 -7.31 -10.31 12.56
N ARG A 17 -8.11 -11.30 12.12
CA ARG A 17 -9.09 -11.97 12.99
C ARG A 17 -8.46 -12.67 14.19
N SER A 18 -7.25 -13.21 14.04
CA SER A 18 -6.54 -13.82 15.18
C SER A 18 -6.10 -12.78 16.22
N ILE A 19 -5.77 -11.56 15.79
CA ILE A 19 -5.46 -10.45 16.69
C ILE A 19 -6.72 -9.95 17.39
N GLU A 20 -7.84 -9.82 16.68
CA GLU A 20 -9.12 -9.44 17.28
C GLU A 20 -9.60 -10.45 18.34
N ALA A 21 -9.25 -11.73 18.19
CA ALA A 21 -9.56 -12.78 19.16
C ALA A 21 -8.59 -12.82 20.35
N ASP A 22 -7.35 -12.37 20.16
CA ASP A 22 -6.29 -12.32 21.16
C ASP A 22 -5.39 -11.10 20.93
N LEU A 23 -5.68 -10.03 21.68
CA LEU A 23 -4.98 -8.75 21.54
C LEU A 23 -3.52 -8.82 21.99
N ASP A 24 -3.13 -9.83 22.77
CA ASP A 24 -1.75 -10.03 23.23
C ASP A 24 -0.95 -10.93 22.27
N ASN A 25 -1.53 -11.29 21.11
CA ASN A 25 -0.83 -12.02 20.07
C ASN A 25 0.09 -11.12 19.24
N PHE A 26 1.19 -10.66 19.87
CA PHE A 26 2.17 -9.76 19.27
C PHE A 26 2.89 -10.37 18.05
N ASP A 27 2.99 -11.70 17.97
CA ASP A 27 3.51 -12.39 16.78
C ASP A 27 2.59 -12.20 15.57
N ALA A 28 1.27 -12.26 15.77
CA ALA A 28 0.29 -11.97 14.72
C ALA A 28 0.33 -10.48 14.32
N VAL A 29 0.48 -9.55 15.27
CA VAL A 29 0.66 -8.11 14.99
C VAL A 29 1.88 -7.86 14.11
N ARG A 30 3.01 -8.52 14.42
CA ARG A 30 4.22 -8.47 13.60
C ARG A 30 3.97 -9.03 12.21
N ALA A 31 3.37 -10.22 12.13
CA ALA A 31 3.10 -10.90 10.86
C ALA A 31 2.18 -10.08 9.95
N LEU A 32 1.19 -9.39 10.53
CA LEU A 32 0.26 -8.55 9.79
C LEU A 32 0.96 -7.32 9.21
N ASN A 33 1.71 -6.57 10.03
CA ASN A 33 2.49 -5.41 9.58
C ASN A 33 3.44 -5.78 8.42
N LEU A 34 4.26 -6.81 8.61
CA LEU A 34 5.23 -7.24 7.61
C LEU A 34 4.55 -7.79 6.35
N GLY A 35 3.44 -8.50 6.53
CA GLY A 35 2.63 -9.06 5.45
C GLY A 35 2.02 -7.97 4.55
N ILE A 36 1.44 -6.95 5.16
CA ILE A 36 0.86 -5.80 4.45
C ILE A 36 1.97 -5.00 3.75
N LEU A 37 3.05 -4.66 4.47
CA LEU A 37 4.19 -3.94 3.92
C LEU A 37 4.74 -4.63 2.67
N LYS A 38 4.90 -5.96 2.72
CA LYS A 38 5.36 -6.75 1.57
C LYS A 38 4.43 -6.63 0.35
N GLU A 39 3.12 -6.73 0.54
CA GLU A 39 2.17 -6.61 -0.57
C GLU A 39 2.13 -5.19 -1.14
N ILE A 40 2.20 -4.16 -0.29
CA ILE A 40 2.31 -2.76 -0.71
C ILE A 40 3.57 -2.56 -1.57
N LEU A 41 4.74 -2.96 -1.07
CA LEU A 41 6.00 -2.83 -1.80
C LEU A 41 5.99 -3.58 -3.14
N ASN A 42 5.32 -4.73 -3.22
CA ASN A 42 5.13 -5.46 -4.48
C ASN A 42 4.30 -4.66 -5.49
N ASP A 43 3.16 -4.14 -5.05
CA ASP A 43 2.25 -3.40 -5.92
C ASP A 43 2.85 -2.05 -6.34
N GLU A 44 3.58 -1.37 -5.46
CA GLU A 44 4.35 -0.16 -5.81
C GLU A 44 5.41 -0.42 -6.87
N ARG A 45 6.16 -1.53 -6.76
CA ARG A 45 7.14 -1.91 -7.78
C ARG A 45 6.47 -2.13 -9.13
N HIS A 46 5.30 -2.76 -9.16
CA HIS A 46 4.54 -2.94 -10.38
C HIS A 46 4.05 -1.60 -10.96
N ILE A 47 3.53 -0.69 -10.13
CA ILE A 47 3.11 0.64 -10.56
C ILE A 47 4.30 1.41 -11.14
N ARG A 48 5.45 1.45 -10.46
CA ARG A 48 6.67 2.12 -10.93
C ARG A 48 7.10 1.61 -12.30
N ARG A 49 7.14 0.29 -12.48
CA ARG A 49 7.45 -0.33 -13.78
C ARG A 49 6.45 0.09 -14.87
N LEU A 50 5.16 0.03 -14.58
CA LEU A 50 4.11 0.39 -15.56
C LEU A 50 4.15 1.88 -15.92
N ARG A 51 4.39 2.76 -14.95
CA ARG A 51 4.57 4.20 -15.18
C ARG A 51 5.79 4.48 -16.07
N GLY A 52 6.89 3.72 -15.88
CA GLY A 52 8.05 3.75 -16.79
C GLY A 52 7.66 3.39 -18.23
N LEU A 53 6.95 2.27 -18.42
CA LEU A 53 6.48 1.85 -19.75
C LEU A 53 5.55 2.87 -20.40
N VAL A 54 4.62 3.46 -19.64
CA VAL A 54 3.75 4.54 -20.14
C VAL A 54 4.56 5.76 -20.59
N LYS A 55 5.56 6.15 -19.79
CA LYS A 55 6.46 7.25 -20.13
C LYS A 55 7.21 6.97 -21.44
N ASP A 56 7.74 5.77 -21.62
CA ASP A 56 8.45 5.37 -22.84
C ASP A 56 7.52 5.35 -24.06
N LEU A 57 6.32 4.77 -23.94
CA LEU A 57 5.33 4.76 -25.03
C LEU A 57 4.93 6.19 -25.44
N ASN A 58 4.71 7.08 -24.47
CA ASN A 58 4.40 8.48 -24.73
C ASN A 58 5.58 9.23 -25.35
N ARG A 59 6.83 8.91 -24.94
CA ARG A 59 8.03 9.44 -25.59
C ARG A 59 8.10 9.02 -27.05
N ARG A 60 7.86 7.75 -27.36
CA ARG A 60 7.86 7.22 -28.73
C ARG A 60 6.83 7.91 -29.61
N LEU A 61 5.59 8.07 -29.10
CA LEU A 61 4.54 8.83 -29.79
C LEU A 61 4.95 10.26 -30.14
N LYS A 62 5.74 10.93 -29.29
CA LYS A 62 6.19 12.30 -29.49
C LYS A 62 7.41 12.41 -30.42
N THR A 63 8.35 11.47 -30.31
CA THR A 63 9.69 11.56 -30.94
C THR A 63 9.77 10.82 -32.27
N GLU A 64 9.18 9.63 -32.37
CA GLU A 64 9.27 8.77 -33.57
C GLU A 64 8.26 9.15 -34.65
N ARG A 65 7.26 10.00 -34.33
CA ARG A 65 6.15 10.41 -35.21
C ARG A 65 5.58 9.23 -36.03
N PRO A 66 5.18 8.14 -35.36
CA PRO A 66 4.81 6.90 -36.03
C PRO A 66 3.59 7.07 -36.93
N ALA A 67 3.49 6.23 -37.97
CA ALA A 67 2.33 6.21 -38.85
C ALA A 67 1.03 5.93 -38.06
N ARG A 68 -0.12 6.35 -38.60
CA ARG A 68 -1.42 6.33 -37.90
C ARG A 68 -1.76 4.98 -37.24
N ALA A 69 -1.50 3.88 -37.93
CA ALA A 69 -1.76 2.53 -37.42
C ALA A 69 -0.89 2.18 -36.21
N GLU A 70 0.40 2.51 -36.26
CA GLU A 70 1.34 2.28 -35.16
C GLU A 70 1.04 3.21 -33.98
N ALA A 71 0.73 4.49 -34.24
CA ALA A 71 0.31 5.43 -33.21
C ALA A 71 -0.94 4.95 -32.45
N GLN A 72 -1.91 4.35 -33.15
CA GLN A 72 -3.09 3.75 -32.54
C GLN A 72 -2.73 2.53 -31.67
N GLY A 73 -1.80 1.70 -32.14
CA GLY A 73 -1.25 0.58 -31.37
C GLY A 73 -0.61 1.02 -30.05
N LEU A 74 0.26 2.04 -30.10
CA LEU A 74 0.92 2.61 -28.93
C LEU A 74 -0.09 3.20 -27.93
N ARG A 75 -1.08 3.97 -28.39
CA ARG A 75 -2.15 4.52 -27.53
C ARG A 75 -2.96 3.43 -26.84
N LYS A 76 -3.25 2.33 -27.54
CA LYS A 76 -3.96 1.18 -26.95
C LYS A 76 -3.12 0.53 -25.83
N GLN A 77 -1.81 0.41 -26.02
CA GLN A 77 -0.90 -0.10 -25.00
C GLN A 77 -0.81 0.83 -23.80
N THR A 78 -0.67 2.14 -24.02
CA THR A 78 -0.69 3.16 -22.96
C THR A 78 -1.95 3.03 -22.10
N LYS A 79 -3.14 3.02 -22.73
CA LYS A 79 -4.42 2.88 -22.02
C LYS A 79 -4.51 1.57 -21.23
N ARG A 80 -3.95 0.47 -21.76
CA ARG A 80 -3.88 -0.81 -21.04
C ARG A 80 -3.01 -0.74 -19.80
N HIS A 81 -1.84 -0.10 -19.88
CA HIS A 81 -0.94 0.06 -18.75
C HIS A 81 -1.52 1.02 -17.70
N GLU A 82 -2.12 2.13 -18.10
CA GLU A 82 -2.84 3.04 -17.21
C GLU A 82 -4.00 2.35 -16.48
N GLY A 83 -4.78 1.54 -17.21
CA GLY A 83 -5.83 0.72 -16.60
C GLY A 83 -5.29 -0.29 -15.59
N ALA A 84 -4.09 -0.84 -15.83
CA ALA A 84 -3.43 -1.72 -14.87
C ALA A 84 -2.91 -0.96 -13.64
N ILE A 85 -2.35 0.24 -13.81
CA ILE A 85 -1.92 1.12 -12.70
C ILE A 85 -3.08 1.40 -11.76
N LYS A 86 -4.24 1.84 -12.29
CA LYS A 86 -5.43 2.10 -11.47
C LYS A 86 -5.90 0.88 -10.67
N ARG A 87 -5.74 -0.33 -11.22
CA ARG A 87 -6.08 -1.57 -10.50
C ARG A 87 -5.12 -1.82 -9.34
N TYR A 88 -3.83 -1.55 -9.50
CA TYR A 88 -2.87 -1.67 -8.41
C TYR A 88 -3.09 -0.58 -7.35
N GLU A 89 -3.41 0.65 -7.74
CA GLU A 89 -3.75 1.73 -6.80
C GLU A 89 -4.99 1.38 -5.96
N GLY A 90 -6.03 0.81 -6.57
CA GLY A 90 -7.18 0.28 -5.82
C GLY A 90 -6.82 -0.90 -4.91
N GLN A 91 -5.83 -1.71 -5.28
CA GLN A 91 -5.37 -2.81 -4.44
C GLN A 91 -4.55 -2.31 -3.23
N LEU A 92 -3.74 -1.27 -3.40
CA LEU A 92 -3.03 -0.59 -2.31
C LEU A 92 -4.01 -0.05 -1.27
N PHE A 93 -5.11 0.57 -1.71
CA PHE A 93 -6.18 1.03 -0.82
C PHE A 93 -6.74 -0.12 0.03
N ILE A 94 -7.02 -1.28 -0.59
CA ILE A 94 -7.51 -2.46 0.14
C ILE A 94 -6.49 -2.93 1.19
N TRP A 95 -5.19 -2.95 0.87
CA TRP A 95 -4.15 -3.31 1.84
C TRP A 95 -4.11 -2.36 3.02
N ARG A 96 -4.23 -1.06 2.77
CA ARG A 96 -4.28 -0.03 3.81
C ARG A 96 -5.51 -0.17 4.69
N CYS A 97 -6.68 -0.51 4.14
CA CYS A 97 -7.87 -0.80 4.95
C CYS A 97 -7.68 -1.97 5.92
N ILE A 98 -6.90 -3.00 5.54
CA ILE A 98 -6.58 -4.09 6.47
C ILE A 98 -5.67 -3.59 7.61
N ALA A 99 -4.74 -2.68 7.31
CA ALA A 99 -3.89 -2.05 8.32
C ALA A 99 -4.70 -1.13 9.26
N ASP A 100 -5.68 -0.38 8.73
CA ASP A 100 -6.61 0.38 9.57
C ASP A 100 -7.38 -0.56 10.52
N GLY A 101 -7.74 -1.76 10.06
CA GLY A 101 -8.32 -2.80 10.90
C GLY A 101 -7.45 -3.18 12.09
N LEU A 102 -6.12 -3.22 11.92
CA LEU A 102 -5.18 -3.44 13.03
C LEU A 102 -5.23 -2.28 14.03
N VAL A 103 -5.28 -1.03 13.55
CA VAL A 103 -5.42 0.15 14.43
C VAL A 103 -6.71 0.03 15.26
N TYR A 104 -7.82 -0.30 14.60
CA TYR A 104 -9.13 -0.40 15.22
C TYR A 104 -9.29 -1.59 16.19
N ALA A 105 -8.42 -2.59 16.11
CA ALA A 105 -8.39 -3.66 17.10
C ALA A 105 -7.96 -3.15 18.49
N TYR A 106 -7.12 -2.10 18.55
CA TYR A 106 -6.57 -1.57 19.79
C TYR A 106 -7.15 -0.21 20.19
N ILE A 107 -7.66 0.57 19.24
CA ILE A 107 -8.11 1.95 19.45
C ILE A 107 -9.57 2.08 19.01
N SER A 108 -10.41 2.69 19.86
CA SER A 108 -11.80 2.96 19.47
C SER A 108 -11.86 3.85 18.23
N THR A 109 -12.86 3.63 17.37
CA THR A 109 -13.07 4.41 16.14
C THR A 109 -13.20 5.91 16.39
N PHE A 110 -13.60 6.34 17.59
CA PHE A 110 -13.67 7.75 17.98
C PHE A 110 -12.29 8.38 18.19
N ASN A 111 -11.32 7.61 18.70
CA ASN A 111 -9.96 8.09 18.95
C ASN A 111 -9.11 8.13 17.68
N ALA A 112 -9.44 7.32 16.68
CA ALA A 112 -8.73 7.30 15.39
C ALA A 112 -8.93 8.56 14.52
N LYS A 113 -9.97 9.37 14.80
CA LYS A 113 -10.19 10.66 14.09
C LYS A 113 -8.99 11.59 14.20
N HIS A 114 -8.26 11.54 15.32
CA HIS A 114 -7.05 12.34 15.53
C HIS A 114 -5.88 11.88 14.65
N ALA A 115 -5.88 10.64 14.16
CA ALA A 115 -4.84 10.13 13.26
C ALA A 115 -5.04 10.56 11.80
N TYR A 116 -6.24 11.03 11.43
CA TYR A 116 -6.59 11.50 10.08
C TYR A 116 -6.07 12.91 9.78
N PHE A 117 -5.82 13.71 10.82
CA PHE A 117 -5.35 15.08 10.68
C PHE A 117 -3.84 15.18 10.93
N GLU A 118 -3.19 16.09 10.22
CA GLU A 118 -1.86 16.58 10.52
C GLU A 118 -1.84 17.22 11.91
N THR A 119 -0.86 16.85 12.75
CA THR A 119 -0.76 17.34 14.13
C THR A 119 -0.52 18.85 14.19
N ASP A 120 0.23 19.40 13.22
CA ASP A 120 0.66 20.79 13.24
C ASP A 120 -0.29 21.72 12.46
N THR A 121 -0.95 21.20 11.42
CA THR A 121 -1.75 22.02 10.50
C THR A 121 -3.25 21.75 10.58
N PHE A 122 -3.66 20.70 11.30
CA PHE A 122 -5.05 20.20 11.36
C PHE A 122 -5.68 19.95 9.98
N GLY A 123 -4.85 19.88 8.93
CA GLY A 123 -5.26 19.51 7.58
C GLY A 123 -5.45 18.00 7.46
N VAL A 124 -6.22 17.56 6.47
CA VAL A 124 -6.29 16.12 6.13
C VAL A 124 -4.91 15.65 5.72
N LYS A 125 -4.43 14.55 6.30
CA LYS A 125 -3.13 13.99 5.93
C LYS A 125 -3.07 13.73 4.42
N PRO A 126 -1.96 14.11 3.76
CA PRO A 126 -1.79 13.81 2.35
C PRO A 126 -1.79 12.30 2.13
N SER A 127 -2.38 11.85 1.03
CA SER A 127 -2.42 10.42 0.70
C SER A 127 -1.02 9.82 0.75
N ALA A 128 -0.85 8.72 1.50
CA ALA A 128 0.46 8.11 1.66
C ALA A 128 1.10 7.83 0.30
N GLY A 129 2.28 8.42 0.08
CA GLY A 129 3.09 8.26 -1.12
C GLY A 129 3.68 6.85 -1.24
N PHE A 130 4.67 6.67 -2.11
CA PHE A 130 5.38 5.39 -2.15
C PHE A 130 6.24 5.21 -0.90
N ILE A 131 6.09 4.04 -0.26
CA ILE A 131 6.88 3.60 0.89
C ILE A 131 8.27 3.15 0.43
N GLY A 132 8.33 2.45 -0.70
CA GLY A 132 9.60 1.87 -1.18
C GLY A 132 10.54 2.91 -1.79
N GLY A 133 11.82 2.84 -1.41
CA GLY A 133 12.90 3.70 -1.96
C GLY A 133 13.33 4.84 -1.04
N LYS A 134 12.83 4.89 0.19
CA LYS A 134 13.28 5.80 1.26
C LYS A 134 14.18 5.05 2.24
N ASP A 135 15.25 5.69 2.69
CA ASP A 135 16.16 5.12 3.70
C ASP A 135 15.51 5.01 5.10
N GLY A 136 14.50 5.85 5.38
CA GLY A 136 13.77 5.89 6.65
C GLY A 136 13.02 4.60 7.01
N LEU A 137 12.62 3.78 6.02
CA LEU A 137 11.83 2.57 6.26
C LEU A 137 12.55 1.57 7.17
N ARG A 138 13.90 1.48 7.10
CA ARG A 138 14.66 0.57 7.96
C ARG A 138 14.57 0.97 9.44
N HIS A 139 14.63 2.27 9.70
CA HIS A 139 14.55 2.79 11.05
C HIS A 139 13.13 2.64 11.62
N GLU A 140 12.11 2.98 10.83
CA GLU A 140 10.70 2.75 11.19
C GLU A 140 10.42 1.28 11.48
N LEU A 141 10.96 0.37 10.67
CA LEU A 141 10.82 -1.06 10.90
C LEU A 141 11.52 -1.52 12.18
N GLY A 142 12.71 -0.98 12.47
CA GLY A 142 13.42 -1.24 13.73
C GLY A 142 12.59 -0.82 14.95
N MET A 143 12.01 0.39 14.90
CA MET A 143 11.13 0.87 15.97
C MET A 143 9.88 0.01 16.12
N LEU A 144 9.22 -0.36 15.02
CA LEU A 144 8.07 -1.26 15.04
C LEU A 144 8.41 -2.59 15.73
N LEU A 145 9.49 -3.24 15.30
CA LEU A 145 9.89 -4.54 15.84
C LEU A 145 10.27 -4.43 17.31
N SER A 146 10.98 -3.37 17.70
CA SER A 146 11.31 -3.10 19.10
C SER A 146 10.05 -2.91 19.96
N ALA A 147 9.06 -2.15 19.49
CA ALA A 147 7.81 -1.94 20.24
C ALA A 147 7.08 -3.27 20.47
N ILE A 148 6.95 -4.08 19.42
CA ILE A 148 6.31 -5.39 19.49
C ILE A 148 7.08 -6.34 20.43
N GLU A 149 8.41 -6.34 20.39
CA GLU A 149 9.25 -7.15 21.30
C GLU A 149 9.02 -6.79 22.78
N HIS A 150 8.73 -5.52 23.06
CA HIS A 150 8.38 -5.03 24.39
C HIS A 150 6.88 -5.12 24.70
N LYS A 151 6.11 -5.92 23.94
CA LYS A 151 4.68 -6.15 24.13
C LYS A 151 3.84 -4.87 24.01
N VAL A 152 4.28 -3.94 23.16
CA VAL A 152 3.53 -2.74 22.81
C VAL A 152 2.92 -2.95 21.42
N PRO A 153 1.58 -2.88 21.28
CA PRO A 153 0.95 -3.00 19.97
C PRO A 153 1.34 -1.79 19.13
N ALA A 154 1.88 -2.04 17.93
CA ALA A 154 2.39 -1.01 17.05
C ALA A 154 2.05 -1.31 15.59
N VAL A 155 1.93 -0.24 14.81
CA VAL A 155 1.60 -0.28 13.38
C VAL A 155 2.41 0.77 12.64
N LEU A 156 2.87 0.45 11.45
CA LEU A 156 3.52 1.44 10.58
C LEU A 156 2.47 2.44 10.09
N SER A 157 2.70 3.73 10.28
CA SER A 157 1.77 4.77 9.79
C SER A 157 1.68 4.78 8.26
N ASP A 158 2.77 4.49 7.56
CA ASP A 158 2.83 4.55 6.10
C ASP A 158 2.02 3.42 5.42
N ILE A 159 1.63 2.37 6.17
CA ILE A 159 0.79 1.28 5.64
C ILE A 159 -0.70 1.46 5.93
N THR A 160 -1.12 2.51 6.64
CA THR A 160 -2.53 2.84 6.89
C THR A 160 -3.04 3.86 5.86
N ASN A 161 -4.35 4.16 5.85
CA ASN A 161 -4.93 5.20 5.00
C ASN A 161 -4.79 6.61 5.58
#